data_AF-A0A1V4PGV5-F1
#
_entry.id   AF-A0A1V4PGV5-F1
#
_cell.length_a   1.000
_cell.length_b   1.000
_cell.length_c   1.000
_cell.angle_alpha   90.00
_cell.angle_beta   90.00
_cell.angle_gamma   90.00
#
_symmetry.space_group_name_H-M   'P 1'
#
loop_
_entity.id
_entity.type
_entity.pdbx_description
1 polymer ?
#
loop_
_entity_poly.entity_id
_entity_poly.type
_entity_poly.pdbx_seq_one_letter_code
_entity_poly.pdbx_strand_id
1 'polypeptide(L)'
;MGWPRSGRRCTPAGDGPMTDREVLDVRAPEHWEQWLDANHDTASDVWVRLFNKAAGDVPLGYGEAVEIALCFGWIDSLARGYDDVSRIQRFSPRKPKSAWSKSNVERVARLIESGRMRPQGLRHVDAAKAEGRWPPVQADGGTP
;
A
#
# COMPACT_ATOMS: atom_id res chain seq x y z
N MET A 1 -11.57 30.89 -28.69
CA MET A 1 -10.55 29.98 -28.11
C MET A 1 -10.39 30.37 -26.64
N GLY A 2 -10.64 29.46 -25.69
CA GLY A 2 -10.49 29.75 -24.26
C GLY A 2 -11.33 28.82 -23.39
N TRP A 3 -10.77 27.68 -22.99
CA TRP A 3 -11.36 26.81 -21.97
C TRP A 3 -11.07 27.36 -20.57
N PRO A 4 -12.06 27.46 -19.67
CA PRO A 4 -11.81 27.79 -18.27
C PRO A 4 -11.22 26.58 -17.51
N ARG A 5 -10.30 26.88 -16.60
CA ARG A 5 -9.62 25.92 -15.74
C ARG A 5 -10.62 25.25 -14.80
N SER A 6 -10.85 23.96 -15.01
CA SER A 6 -11.63 23.11 -14.13
C SER A 6 -10.87 22.88 -12.82
N GLY A 7 -11.26 23.63 -11.79
CA GLY A 7 -10.97 23.25 -10.41
C GLY A 7 -11.61 21.87 -10.16
N ARG A 8 -10.77 20.86 -9.93
CA ARG A 8 -11.23 19.54 -9.48
C ARG A 8 -11.86 19.72 -8.12
N ARG A 9 -13.19 19.77 -8.09
CA ARG A 9 -13.99 19.51 -6.89
C ARG A 9 -13.59 18.11 -6.42
N CYS A 10 -12.92 18.03 -5.27
CA CYS A 10 -12.90 16.78 -4.50
C CYS A 10 -14.35 16.53 -4.09
N THR A 11 -14.98 15.51 -4.68
CA THR A 11 -16.24 14.97 -4.18
C THR A 11 -15.97 14.43 -2.77
N PRO A 12 -16.73 14.81 -1.73
CA PRO A 12 -16.66 14.09 -0.47
C PRO A 12 -17.20 12.68 -0.74
N ALA A 13 -16.35 11.67 -0.55
CA ALA A 13 -16.77 10.29 -0.52
C ALA A 13 -17.69 10.10 0.71
N GLY A 14 -18.80 9.39 0.53
CA GLY A 14 -19.88 9.26 1.50
C GLY A 14 -19.42 9.04 2.94
N ASP A 15 -19.81 9.98 3.79
CA ASP A 15 -19.56 10.03 5.23
C ASP A 15 -20.67 9.24 5.94
N GLY A 16 -20.38 7.97 6.23
CA GLY A 16 -21.08 7.22 7.26
C GLY A 16 -20.09 6.95 8.40
N PRO A 17 -20.47 7.13 9.68
CA PRO A 17 -19.55 6.90 10.78
C PRO A 17 -19.08 5.44 10.76
N MET A 18 -17.77 5.23 10.64
CA MET A 18 -17.14 3.92 10.91
C MET A 18 -17.10 3.73 12.42
N THR A 19 -18.25 3.44 12.98
CA THR A 19 -18.34 2.92 14.34
C THR A 19 -17.94 1.44 14.24
N ASP A 20 -16.82 1.08 14.88
CA ASP A 20 -16.36 -0.30 15.14
C ASP A 20 -15.55 -1.04 14.05
N ARG A 21 -14.62 -0.38 13.36
CA ARG A 21 -13.49 -1.08 12.71
C ARG A 21 -12.18 -0.64 13.35
N GLU A 22 -11.41 -1.60 13.83
CA GLU A 22 -10.10 -1.36 14.45
C GLU A 22 -9.17 -0.67 13.43
N VAL A 23 -8.83 0.59 13.71
CA VAL A 23 -7.86 1.37 12.94
C VAL A 23 -6.54 1.32 13.69
N LEU A 24 -5.51 0.80 13.03
CA LEU A 24 -4.17 0.74 13.57
C LEU A 24 -3.47 2.10 13.38
N ASP A 25 -3.22 2.77 14.50
CA ASP A 25 -2.44 4.00 14.54
C ASP A 25 -0.95 3.67 14.45
N VAL A 26 -0.43 3.67 13.22
CA VAL A 26 0.97 3.36 12.97
C VAL A 26 1.80 4.63 12.91
N ARG A 27 2.70 4.77 13.89
CA ARG A 27 3.66 5.88 13.97
C ARG A 27 5.10 5.41 13.84
N ALA A 28 5.38 4.31 13.16
CA ALA A 28 6.74 3.96 12.73
C ALA A 28 6.69 2.83 11.70
N PRO A 29 7.66 2.75 10.78
CA PRO A 29 7.79 1.61 9.88
C PRO A 29 7.91 0.29 10.66
N GLU A 30 8.64 0.30 11.78
CA GLU A 30 8.87 -0.88 12.62
C GLU A 30 7.57 -1.39 13.25
N HIS A 31 6.66 -0.50 13.66
CA HIS A 31 5.34 -0.89 14.19
C HIS A 31 4.49 -1.57 13.10
N TRP A 32 4.60 -1.12 11.84
CA TRP A 32 3.92 -1.77 10.74
C TRP A 32 4.47 -3.16 10.46
N GLU A 33 5.81 -3.27 10.42
CA GLU A 33 6.49 -4.55 10.23
C GLU A 33 6.16 -5.55 11.33
N GLN A 34 6.16 -5.13 12.60
CA GLN A 34 5.82 -5.98 13.75
C GLN A 34 4.38 -6.47 13.68
N TRP A 35 3.43 -5.60 13.33
CA TRP A 35 2.04 -6.01 13.19
C TRP A 35 1.88 -7.05 12.08
N LEU A 36 2.52 -6.84 10.93
CA LEU A 36 2.47 -7.82 9.84
C LEU A 36 3.17 -9.12 10.21
N ASP A 37 4.30 -9.08 10.93
CA ASP A 37 4.98 -10.29 11.38
C ASP A 37 4.06 -11.18 12.22
N ALA A 38 3.32 -10.58 13.14
CA ALA A 38 2.39 -11.29 14.02
C ALA A 38 1.06 -11.69 13.37
N ASN A 39 0.60 -10.98 12.32
CA ASN A 39 -0.79 -11.10 11.83
C ASN A 39 -0.94 -11.43 10.33
N HIS A 40 0.15 -11.47 9.55
CA HIS A 40 0.05 -11.56 8.08
C HIS A 40 -0.65 -12.83 7.55
N ASP A 41 -0.67 -13.90 8.35
CA ASP A 41 -1.24 -15.20 8.01
C ASP A 41 -2.66 -15.42 8.55
N THR A 42 -3.05 -14.67 9.58
CA THR A 42 -4.31 -14.84 10.32
C THR A 42 -5.31 -13.70 10.06
N ALA A 43 -4.85 -12.48 9.85
CA ALA A 43 -5.72 -11.33 9.62
C ALA A 43 -6.22 -11.25 8.16
N SER A 44 -7.51 -10.94 7.98
CA SER A 44 -8.13 -10.78 6.65
C SER A 44 -7.87 -9.42 6.01
N ASP A 45 -7.78 -8.39 6.84
CA ASP A 45 -7.47 -7.00 6.47
C ASP A 45 -7.20 -6.17 7.73
N VAL A 46 -6.65 -4.96 7.53
CA VAL A 46 -6.47 -3.96 8.57
C VAL A 46 -6.58 -2.57 7.96
N TRP A 47 -7.09 -1.60 8.73
CA TRP A 47 -7.04 -0.19 8.36
C TRP A 47 -5.88 0.47 9.09
N VAL A 48 -4.91 1.00 8.33
CA VAL A 48 -3.77 1.72 8.88
C VAL A 48 -4.01 3.22 8.73
N ARG A 49 -3.88 3.97 9.82
CA ARG A 49 -3.89 5.43 9.80
C ARG A 49 -2.53 5.95 9.37
N LEU A 50 -2.52 6.76 8.32
CA LEU A 50 -1.35 7.41 7.74
C LEU A 50 -1.49 8.93 7.92
N PHE A 51 -0.52 9.51 8.62
CA PHE A 51 -0.49 10.93 8.94
C PHE A 51 0.12 11.74 7.79
N ASN A 52 -0.37 12.96 7.59
CA ASN A 52 0.23 13.92 6.68
C ASN A 52 1.27 14.79 7.42
N LYS A 53 2.09 15.55 6.67
CA LYS A 53 3.16 16.38 7.23
C LYS A 53 2.68 17.42 8.27
N ALA A 54 1.40 17.79 8.26
CA ALA A 54 0.86 18.74 9.23
C ALA A 54 0.63 18.12 10.62
N ALA A 55 0.64 16.79 10.73
CA ALA A 55 0.51 16.07 12.00
C ALA A 55 1.78 16.11 12.88
N GLY A 56 2.86 16.73 12.42
CA GLY A 56 4.17 16.71 13.09
C GLY A 56 5.08 15.62 12.51
N ASP A 57 5.81 14.92 13.37
CA ASP A 57 6.65 13.80 12.93
C ASP A 57 5.76 12.74 12.25
N VAL A 58 5.99 12.54 10.95
CA VAL A 58 5.33 11.50 10.13
C VAL A 58 6.34 10.39 9.89
N PRO A 59 6.39 9.40 10.78
CA PRO A 59 7.38 8.33 10.70
C PRO A 59 7.02 7.24 9.69
N LEU A 60 5.75 7.10 9.25
CA LEU A 60 5.37 6.15 8.20
C LEU A 60 4.64 6.83 7.04
N GLY A 61 5.29 6.89 5.88
CA GLY A 61 4.68 7.37 4.65
C GLY A 61 3.84 6.29 3.94
N TYR A 62 2.91 6.70 3.07
CA TYR A 62 2.12 5.76 2.26
C TYR A 62 3.00 4.82 1.41
N GLY A 63 4.03 5.36 0.75
CA GLY A 63 4.90 4.56 -0.12
C GLY A 63 5.61 3.45 0.64
N GLU A 64 6.16 3.79 1.80
CA GLU A 64 6.83 2.87 2.70
C GLU A 64 5.87 1.84 3.30
N ALA A 65 4.67 2.25 3.69
CA ALA A 65 3.63 1.33 4.16
C ALA A 65 3.27 0.27 3.10
N VAL A 66 3.18 0.67 1.82
CA VAL A 66 2.94 -0.24 0.70
C VAL A 66 4.14 -1.15 0.47
N GLU A 67 5.37 -0.63 0.49
CA GLU A 67 6.58 -1.45 0.29
C GLU A 67 6.73 -2.51 1.38
N ILE A 68 6.54 -2.13 2.63
CA ILE A 68 6.51 -3.07 3.76
C ILE A 68 5.41 -4.11 3.54
N ALA A 69 4.18 -3.70 3.22
CA ALA A 69 3.08 -4.66 2.97
C ALA A 69 3.43 -5.67 1.86
N LEU A 70 4.06 -5.21 0.77
CA LEU A 70 4.48 -6.08 -0.33
C LEU A 70 5.51 -7.13 0.12
N CYS A 71 6.44 -6.79 1.02
CA CYS A 71 7.37 -7.75 1.59
C CYS A 71 6.65 -8.91 2.29
N PHE A 72 5.47 -8.67 2.87
CA PHE A 72 4.65 -9.68 3.52
C PHE A 72 3.61 -10.35 2.60
N GLY A 73 3.54 -9.98 1.32
CA GLY A 73 2.50 -10.47 0.40
C GLY A 73 1.15 -9.79 0.57
N TRP A 74 1.12 -8.62 1.21
CA TRP A 74 -0.06 -7.79 1.41
C TRP A 74 -0.10 -6.64 0.37
N ILE A 75 -1.28 -6.08 0.13
CA ILE A 75 -1.50 -4.92 -0.74
C ILE A 75 -2.45 -3.91 -0.11
N ASP A 76 -2.32 -2.67 -0.54
CA ASP A 76 -3.30 -1.63 -0.30
C ASP A 76 -4.55 -1.81 -1.18
N SER A 77 -5.69 -1.29 -0.72
CA SER A 77 -6.93 -1.27 -1.50
C SER A 77 -7.69 0.05 -1.33
N LEU A 78 -8.50 0.17 -0.28
CA LEU A 78 -9.38 1.31 -0.07
C LEU A 78 -8.71 2.39 0.76
N ALA A 79 -8.78 3.63 0.29
CA ALA A 79 -8.37 4.82 1.04
C ALA A 79 -9.59 5.63 1.46
N ARG A 80 -9.56 6.22 2.65
CA ARG A 80 -10.57 7.16 3.13
C ARG A 80 -9.92 8.30 3.91
N GLY A 81 -10.56 9.48 3.89
CA GLY A 81 -10.24 10.53 4.85
C GLY A 81 -10.57 10.05 6.27
N TYR A 82 -9.79 10.51 7.25
CA TYR A 82 -10.04 10.20 8.66
C TYR A 82 -10.20 11.50 9.46
N ASP A 83 -9.27 12.43 9.30
CA ASP A 83 -9.35 13.80 9.83
C ASP A 83 -8.47 14.75 9.01
N ASP A 84 -8.34 16.01 9.45
CA ASP A 84 -7.58 17.06 8.76
C ASP A 84 -6.09 16.74 8.58
N VAL A 85 -5.55 15.87 9.44
CA VAL A 85 -4.12 15.56 9.51
C VAL A 85 -3.81 14.11 9.13
N SER A 86 -4.81 13.31 8.78
CA SER A 86 -4.62 11.88 8.49
C SER A 86 -5.68 11.27 7.56
N ARG A 87 -5.26 10.19 6.92
CA ARG A 87 -6.10 9.30 6.12
C ARG A 87 -5.94 7.88 6.62
N ILE A 88 -6.90 7.04 6.33
CA ILE A 88 -6.78 5.60 6.58
C ILE A 88 -6.67 4.84 5.26
N GLN A 89 -5.82 3.84 5.25
CA GLN A 89 -5.57 2.97 4.11
C GLN A 89 -5.80 1.54 4.54
N ARG A 90 -6.69 0.84 3.83
CA ARG A 90 -6.91 -0.58 4.05
C ARG A 90 -5.81 -1.39 3.37
N PHE A 91 -5.23 -2.31 4.12
CA PHE A 91 -4.31 -3.35 3.65
C PHE A 91 -4.94 -4.73 3.85
N SER A 92 -4.63 -5.66 2.94
CA SER A 92 -5.13 -7.04 3.00
C SER A 92 -4.16 -8.00 2.30
N PRO A 93 -4.15 -9.29 2.64
CA PRO A 93 -3.37 -10.30 1.90
C PRO A 93 -3.71 -10.28 0.41
N ARG A 94 -2.71 -10.43 -0.47
CA ARG A 94 -2.97 -10.56 -1.90
C ARG A 94 -3.74 -11.84 -2.18
N LYS A 95 -4.86 -11.73 -2.88
CA LYS A 95 -5.54 -12.92 -3.40
C LYS A 95 -4.65 -13.58 -4.46
N PRO A 96 -4.53 -14.93 -4.47
CA PRO A 96 -3.63 -15.64 -5.38
C PRO A 96 -3.76 -15.21 -6.85
N LYS A 97 -5.00 -14.99 -7.32
CA LYS A 97 -5.33 -14.65 -8.71
C LYS A 97 -5.38 -13.15 -9.03
N SER A 98 -5.09 -12.28 -8.06
CA SER A 98 -5.13 -10.83 -8.30
C SER A 98 -4.04 -10.39 -9.27
N ALA A 99 -4.41 -9.51 -10.20
CA ALA A 99 -3.48 -8.88 -11.13
C ALA A 99 -2.43 -8.04 -10.38
N TRP A 100 -1.26 -7.88 -11.01
CA TRP A 100 -0.21 -6.99 -10.54
C TRP A 100 -0.26 -5.66 -11.30
N SER A 101 -0.31 -4.55 -10.56
CA SER A 101 -0.13 -3.23 -11.17
C SER A 101 1.34 -3.02 -11.54
N LYS A 102 1.59 -2.19 -12.56
CA LYS A 102 2.95 -1.80 -12.96
C LYS A 102 3.74 -1.24 -11.76
N SER A 103 3.09 -0.38 -10.97
CA SER A 103 3.68 0.25 -9.78
C SER A 103 4.09 -0.78 -8.71
N ASN A 104 3.30 -1.82 -8.46
CA ASN A 104 3.65 -2.83 -7.47
C ASN A 104 4.77 -3.75 -7.98
N VAL A 105 4.81 -4.02 -9.29
CA VAL A 105 5.89 -4.78 -9.92
C VAL A 105 7.22 -4.04 -9.82
N GLU A 106 7.25 -2.73 -10.08
CA GLU A 106 8.44 -1.89 -9.92
C GLU A 106 8.93 -1.84 -8.46
N ARG A 107 8.01 -1.69 -7.50
CA ARG A 107 8.35 -1.73 -6.07
C ARG A 107 8.94 -3.08 -5.69
N VAL A 108 8.29 -4.18 -6.08
CA VAL A 108 8.79 -5.53 -5.79
C VAL A 108 10.15 -5.76 -6.42
N ALA A 109 10.39 -5.31 -7.66
CA ALA A 109 11.71 -5.44 -8.29
C ALA A 109 12.80 -4.78 -7.43
N ARG A 110 12.60 -3.53 -7.01
CA ARG A 110 13.54 -2.83 -6.11
C ARG A 110 13.69 -3.51 -4.75
N LEU A 111 12.61 -4.05 -4.19
CA LEU A 111 12.63 -4.76 -2.90
C LEU A 111 13.36 -6.11 -3.00
N ILE A 112 13.30 -6.79 -4.14
CA ILE A 112 14.08 -8.00 -4.41
C ILE A 112 15.57 -7.64 -4.55
N GLU A 113 15.89 -6.61 -5.34
CA GLU A 113 17.26 -6.14 -5.55
C GLU A 113 17.94 -5.70 -4.24
N SER A 114 17.18 -5.06 -3.35
CA SER A 114 17.64 -4.66 -2.02
C SER A 114 17.59 -5.76 -0.95
N GLY A 115 17.14 -6.97 -1.29
CA GLY A 115 17.06 -8.10 -0.34
C GLY A 115 16.02 -7.92 0.77
N ARG A 116 15.06 -6.99 0.63
CA ARG A 116 14.03 -6.70 1.65
C ARG A 116 12.80 -7.60 1.56
N MET A 117 12.58 -8.26 0.43
CA MET A 117 11.45 -9.17 0.27
C MET A 117 11.53 -10.35 1.24
N ARG A 118 10.43 -10.63 1.95
CA ARG A 118 10.34 -11.79 2.85
C ARG A 118 9.80 -13.02 2.09
N PRO A 119 10.00 -14.25 2.59
CA PRO A 119 9.57 -15.48 1.92
C PRO A 119 8.09 -15.49 1.52
N GLN A 120 7.21 -14.96 2.37
CA GLN A 120 5.78 -14.86 2.10
C GLN A 120 5.46 -13.93 0.92
N GLY A 121 6.14 -12.78 0.80
CA GLY A 121 5.99 -11.89 -0.36
C GLY A 121 6.49 -12.54 -1.64
N LEU A 122 7.65 -13.21 -1.58
CA LEU A 122 8.25 -13.92 -2.71
C LEU A 122 7.33 -15.03 -3.25
N ARG A 123 6.65 -15.78 -2.38
CA ARG A 123 5.67 -16.81 -2.80
C ARG A 123 4.62 -16.26 -3.77
N HIS A 124 4.12 -15.04 -3.53
CA HIS A 124 3.15 -14.41 -4.43
C HIS A 124 3.76 -13.96 -5.77
N VAL A 125 5.03 -13.56 -5.76
CA VAL A 125 5.79 -13.23 -6.97
C VAL A 125 6.00 -14.48 -7.81
N ASP A 126 6.49 -15.56 -7.19
CA ASP A 126 6.79 -16.82 -7.86
C ASP A 126 5.53 -17.47 -8.42
N ALA A 127 4.43 -17.50 -7.67
CA ALA A 127 3.14 -17.98 -8.17
C ALA A 127 2.66 -17.17 -9.38
N ALA A 128 2.79 -15.84 -9.34
CA ALA A 128 2.39 -15.00 -10.46
C ALA A 128 3.28 -15.20 -11.69
N LYS A 129 4.59 -15.43 -11.52
CA LYS A 129 5.51 -15.75 -12.61
C LYS A 129 5.19 -17.12 -13.21
N ALA A 130 4.99 -18.14 -12.39
CA ALA A 130 4.66 -19.50 -12.83
C ALA A 130 3.35 -19.56 -13.64
N GLU A 131 2.38 -18.73 -13.28
CA GLU A 131 1.09 -18.65 -13.98
C GLU A 131 1.08 -17.62 -15.13
N GLY A 132 2.21 -16.99 -15.47
CA GLY A 132 2.29 -16.00 -16.55
C GLY A 132 1.55 -14.69 -16.28
N ARG A 133 1.20 -14.41 -15.03
CA ARG A 133 0.49 -13.20 -14.57
C ARG A 133 1.43 -12.08 -14.14
N TRP A 134 2.73 -12.37 -14.05
CA TRP A 134 3.75 -11.37 -13.75
C TRP A 134 4.00 -10.50 -14.98
N PRO A 135 3.62 -9.21 -14.97
CA PRO A 135 3.86 -8.34 -16.11
C PRO A 135 5.37 -8.08 -16.27
N PRO A 136 5.83 -7.81 -17.49
CA PRO A 136 7.22 -7.43 -17.71
C PRO A 136 7.55 -6.15 -16.94
N VAL A 137 8.68 -6.14 -16.24
CA VAL A 137 9.24 -4.90 -15.70
C VAL A 137 9.69 -4.08 -16.90
N GLN A 138 8.95 -3.03 -17.25
CA GLN A 138 9.44 -2.05 -18.20
C GLN A 138 10.53 -1.28 -17.46
N ALA A 139 11.80 -1.46 -17.85
CA ALA A 139 12.85 -0.56 -17.42
C ALA A 139 12.39 0.85 -17.77
N ASP A 140 12.14 1.70 -16.78
CA ASP A 140 11.98 3.11 -17.10
C ASP A 140 13.31 3.56 -17.68
N GLY A 141 13.26 4.18 -18.86
CA GLY A 141 14.44 4.75 -19.48
C GLY A 141 14.96 5.82 -18.55
N GLY A 142 15.89 5.44 -17.67
CA GLY A 142 16.70 6.36 -16.89
C GLY A 142 17.26 7.36 -17.89
N THR A 143 16.75 8.58 -17.82
CA THR A 143 17.38 9.67 -18.55
C THR A 143 18.70 9.93 -17.84
N PRO A 144 19.85 9.90 -18.56
CA PRO A 144 21.15 10.17 -17.96
C PRO A 144 21.23 11.57 -17.34
#